data_AF-A0A536ZMB5-F1
#
_entry.id   AF-A0A536ZMB5-F1
#
_cell.length_a   1.000
_cell.length_b   1.000
_cell.length_c   1.000
_cell.angle_alpha   90.00
_cell.angle_beta   90.00
_cell.angle_gamma   90.00
#
_symmetry.space_group_name_H-M   'P 1'
#
loop_
_entity.id
_entity.type
_entity.pdbx_description
1 polymer ?
#
loop_
_entity_poly.entity_id
_entity_poly.type
_entity_poly.pdbx_seq_one_letter_code
_entity_poly.pdbx_strand_id
1 'polypeptide(L)' 'MTNSKESVADIVAILDDPLVQFTMTPVGTMKFADFMYRIGALKNKPNSWQDYFFEEIHSLPGS' A
#
# COMPACT_ATOMS: atom_id res chain seq x y z
N MET A 1 13.76 -15.72 -16.82
CA MET A 1 14.22 -14.33 -16.94
C MET A 1 12.99 -13.51 -17.31
N THR A 2 12.55 -12.62 -16.43
CA THR A 2 11.27 -11.89 -16.51
C THR A 2 11.13 -11.17 -17.86
N ASN A 3 10.02 -11.39 -18.56
CA ASN A 3 9.70 -10.86 -19.89
C ASN A 3 9.31 -9.36 -19.84
N SER A 4 10.04 -8.57 -19.05
CA SER A 4 9.81 -7.14 -18.86
C SER A 4 10.56 -6.36 -19.94
N LYS A 5 9.92 -5.34 -20.53
CA LYS A 5 10.53 -4.51 -21.59
C LYS A 5 11.53 -3.48 -21.04
N GLU A 6 11.59 -3.35 -19.71
CA GLU A 6 12.28 -2.27 -19.03
C GLU A 6 13.73 -2.67 -18.76
N SER A 7 14.66 -1.74 -18.97
CA SER A 7 16.07 -2.03 -18.76
C SER A 7 16.40 -2.11 -17.27
N VAL A 8 17.50 -2.79 -16.93
CA VAL A 8 17.99 -2.84 -15.53
C VAL A 8 18.23 -1.42 -14.98
N ALA A 9 18.73 -0.52 -15.82
CA ALA A 9 18.99 0.87 -15.42
C ALA A 9 17.69 1.61 -15.07
N ASP A 10 16.61 1.38 -15.82
CA ASP A 10 15.31 2.00 -15.55
C ASP A 10 14.73 1.50 -14.23
N ILE A 11 14.88 0.20 -13.94
CA ILE A 11 14.43 -0.38 -12.67
C ILE A 11 15.23 0.22 -11.51
N VAL A 12 16.55 0.31 -11.62
CA VAL A 12 17.40 0.92 -10.57
C VAL A 12 16.99 2.37 -10.33
N ALA A 13 16.75 3.15 -11.39
CA ALA A 13 16.32 4.53 -11.26
C ALA A 13 14.97 4.68 -10.52
N ILE A 14 14.04 3.74 -10.72
CA ILE A 14 12.77 3.71 -9.98
C ILE A 14 12.98 3.35 -8.51
N LEU A 15 13.88 2.41 -8.22
CA LEU A 15 14.20 2.02 -6.84
C LEU A 15 14.90 3.14 -6.06
N ASP A 16 15.71 3.94 -6.75
CA ASP A 16 16.43 5.09 -6.19
C ASP A 16 15.59 6.37 -6.13
N ASP A 17 14.37 6.37 -6.71
CA ASP A 17 13.48 7.53 -6.68
C ASP A 17 12.99 7.79 -5.25
N PRO A 18 13.22 8.99 -4.67
CA PRO A 18 12.81 9.32 -3.31
C PRO A 18 11.28 9.33 -3.10
N LEU A 19 10.49 9.37 -4.18
CA LEU A 19 9.03 9.25 -4.13
C LEU A 19 8.57 7.79 -4.00
N VAL A 20 9.45 6.84 -4.28
CA VAL A 20 9.16 5.40 -4.17
C VAL A 20 9.61 4.92 -2.81
N GLN A 21 8.65 4.56 -1.97
CA GLN A 21 8.92 4.02 -0.64
C GLN A 21 8.57 2.53 -0.59
N PHE A 22 9.58 1.68 -0.37
CA PHE A 22 9.38 0.27 -0.06
C PHE A 22 9.27 0.12 1.45
N THR A 23 8.08 -0.19 1.94
CA THR A 23 7.80 -0.33 3.37
C THR A 23 6.76 -1.40 3.65
N MET A 24 6.87 -2.03 4.81
CA MET A 24 5.83 -2.93 5.34
C MET A 24 4.72 -2.16 6.06
N THR A 25 4.96 -0.89 6.39
CA THR A 25 3.98 -0.02 7.04
C THR A 25 2.87 0.33 6.04
N PRO A 26 1.59 0.08 6.35
CA PRO A 26 0.49 0.54 5.51
C PRO A 26 0.46 2.07 5.45
N VAL A 27 0.46 2.65 4.24
CA VAL A 27 0.45 4.12 4.05
C VAL A 27 -0.77 4.55 3.26
N GLY A 28 -1.61 5.41 3.85
CA GLY A 28 -2.77 6.00 3.19
C GLY A 28 -3.90 5.02 2.84
N THR A 29 -3.92 3.85 3.47
CA THR A 29 -4.83 2.76 3.15
C THR A 29 -6.27 3.09 3.54
N MET A 30 -6.47 3.87 4.60
CA MET A 30 -7.80 4.31 5.01
C MET A 30 -8.50 5.20 3.97
N LYS A 31 -7.76 5.95 3.14
CA LYS A 31 -8.37 6.74 2.04
C LYS A 31 -9.02 5.84 1.00
N PHE A 32 -8.38 4.70 0.71
CA PHE A 32 -8.95 3.70 -0.19
C PHE A 32 -10.12 2.98 0.46
N ALA A 33 -10.03 2.62 1.73
CA ALA A 33 -11.14 2.01 2.46
C ALA A 33 -12.38 2.93 2.50
N ASP A 34 -12.18 4.23 2.75
CA ASP A 34 -13.22 5.26 2.70
C ASP A 34 -13.88 5.34 1.33
N PHE A 35 -13.07 5.36 0.26
CA PHE A 35 -13.56 5.36 -1.11
C PHE A 35 -14.39 4.10 -1.41
N MET A 36 -13.87 2.92 -1.06
CA MET A 36 -14.53 1.64 -1.30
C MET A 36 -15.85 1.52 -0.54
N TYR A 37 -15.91 2.01 0.69
CA TYR A 37 -17.16 2.08 1.45
C TYR A 37 -18.17 3.03 0.78
N ARG A 38 -17.71 4.22 0.34
CA ARG A 38 -18.57 5.21 -0.33
C ARG A 38 -19.21 4.68 -1.62
N ILE A 39 -18.51 3.86 -2.38
CA ILE A 39 -19.05 3.25 -3.62
C ILE A 39 -19.80 1.94 -3.36
N GLY A 40 -19.93 1.51 -2.10
CA GLY A 40 -20.65 0.29 -1.71
C GLY A 40 -19.88 -1.01 -1.95
N ALA A 41 -18.59 -0.94 -2.32
CA ALA A 41 -17.74 -2.12 -2.48
C ALA A 41 -17.42 -2.75 -1.12
N LEU A 42 -17.22 -1.93 -0.08
CA LEU A 42 -17.18 -2.37 1.31
C LEU A 42 -18.54 -2.16 1.97
N LYS A 43 -19.10 -3.23 2.56
CA LYS A 43 -20.35 -3.16 3.34
C LYS A 43 -20.16 -2.48 4.69
N ASN A 44 -19.01 -2.74 5.31
CA ASN A 44 -18.65 -2.22 6.63
C ASN A 44 -17.45 -1.30 6.47
N LYS A 45 -17.51 -0.12 7.09
CA LYS A 45 -16.40 0.81 7.12
C LYS A 45 -15.43 0.39 8.24
N PRO A 46 -14.15 0.13 7.95
CA PRO A 46 -13.15 -0.06 9.00
C PRO A 46 -12.93 1.26 9.75
N ASN A 47 -12.67 1.16 11.05
CA ASN A 47 -12.31 2.31 11.89
C ASN A 47 -10.79 2.54 11.89
N SER A 48 -10.03 1.47 11.67
CA SER A 48 -8.57 1.49 11.61
C SER A 48 -8.08 0.60 10.46
N TRP A 49 -6.89 0.89 9.93
CA TRP A 49 -6.21 0.00 8.99
C TRP A 49 -5.94 -1.38 9.64
N GLN A 50 -5.76 -1.41 10.96
CA GLN A 50 -5.56 -2.64 11.72
C GLN A 50 -6.75 -3.61 11.63
N ASP A 51 -7.95 -3.12 11.28
CA ASP A 51 -9.15 -3.96 11.15
C ASP A 51 -9.07 -4.94 9.95
N TYR A 52 -8.13 -4.73 9.02
CA TYR A 52 -8.01 -5.55 7.79
C TYR A 52 -6.57 -5.88 7.38
N PHE A 53 -5.58 -5.55 8.23
CA PHE A 53 -4.19 -5.97 8.09
C PHE A 53 -3.82 -6.96 9.20
N PHE A 54 -2.80 -7.79 8.95
CA PHE A 54 -2.31 -8.77 9.90
C PHE A 54 -1.78 -8.14 11.19
N GLU A 55 -1.97 -8.82 12.32
CA GLU A 55 -1.64 -8.33 13.67
C GLU A 55 -0.15 -8.07 13.87
N GLU A 56 0.71 -8.84 13.20
CA GLU A 56 2.17 -8.77 13.28
C GLU A 56 2.73 -7.39 12.90
N ILE A 57 1.98 -6.62 12.10
CA ILE A 57 2.41 -5.29 11.66
C ILE A 57 1.71 -4.16 12.42
N HIS A 58 0.80 -4.44 13.35
CA HIS A 58 0.01 -3.41 14.06
C HIS A 58 0.87 -2.45 14.89
N SER A 59 2.09 -2.86 15.28
CA SER A 59 3.06 -2.00 15.96
C SER A 59 3.74 -0.96 15.05
N LEU A 60 3.58 -1.07 13.73
CA LEU A 60 4.11 -0.09 12.77
C LEU A 60 3.23 1.17 12.73
N PRO A 61 3.81 2.34 12.38
CA PRO A 61 3.08 3.61 12.32
C PRO A 61 2.23 3.73 11.04
N GLY A 62 1.27 2.83 10.85
CA GLY A 62 0.42 2.77 9.66
C GLY A 62 -0.67 3.84 9.58
N SER A 63 -1.19 4.08 8.37
CA SER A 63 -2.28 5.04 8.07
C SER A 63 -3.20 4.59 6.93
#